data_AF-A0A553PEW3-F1
#
_entry.id   AF-A0A553PEW3-F1
#
_cell.length_a   1.000
_cell.length_b   1.000
_cell.length_c   1.000
_cell.angle_alpha   90.00
_cell.angle_beta   90.00
_cell.angle_gamma   90.00
#
_symmetry.space_group_name_H-M   'P 1'
#
loop_
_entity.id
_entity.type
_entity.pdbx_description
1 polymer ?
#
loop_
_entity_poly.entity_id
_entity_poly.type
_entity_poly.pdbx_seq_one_letter_code
_entity_poly.pdbx_strand_id
1 'polypeptide(L)'
;MTLDKDFDVAVEAVKLVISILRFHRDMLNDKDCEHVYELVYSSHRAVAQAAGEFLNERLFLPDDELDPDLRTRRGKKRLPNTPLIRDLVQFFIESELHEHGAYLVDSLIESNPMMKDWECMTDLLLEEPGPQEDPLEDRQETSLIEIMVCCIRQAATGEPPVGRGPTRKLLSAKELKQVQDDKQSLTAHFIQTLPPLLKKYLPDPEKIANLLVIPQYFDLEIYTTSRQEKNLEALLMLIQEIVDKHSEKSVLEACAITLDKVCNDKFAIFSRCDVARSRLLDMVSNNYKEAIDEYMNLLIGKEEPNEDEMFKLISSFKKVEVFSNCHNMNTWAIWENMFDVVIRFKDALVAREEMKIPLEAIKSAVCSCYYGLVWDQNQIENTTERNSTADDVMGLRAKLDRYMEVMKEVLLTDVQGDNSLKEEAFTSIADLLIFFKGRDVSKNSVLAPLAFKPDESLHRQMNQFIQDHVFVEDEDEEQDDHNKIKELHKRRNLLASYCKLVVYNVFPTKSASDIFKHYVMFYNDYGKRHGEDWQPLHLYRNSLVHGEGDLPTITSKRPYTRKRKADDDDEEEEEQFFNYDKNINKISVTLFFHL
;
A
#
# COMPACT_ATOMS: atom_id res chain seq x y z
N MET A 1 23.63 -8.98 -26.78
CA MET A 1 24.32 -9.31 -25.50
C MET A 1 23.80 -8.47 -24.35
N THR A 2 23.07 -7.39 -24.60
CA THR A 2 22.39 -6.62 -23.55
C THR A 2 21.32 -7.43 -22.80
N LEU A 3 20.73 -8.44 -23.45
CA LEU A 3 19.84 -9.46 -22.87
C LEU A 3 20.54 -10.82 -22.68
N ASP A 4 21.82 -10.83 -22.30
CA ASP A 4 22.50 -12.08 -21.99
C ASP A 4 21.89 -12.75 -20.74
N LYS A 5 21.95 -14.09 -20.68
CA LYS A 5 21.47 -14.84 -19.51
C LYS A 5 22.35 -14.62 -18.28
N ASP A 6 23.60 -14.25 -18.51
CA ASP A 6 24.51 -13.83 -17.47
C ASP A 6 24.45 -12.30 -17.33
N PHE A 7 23.92 -11.83 -16.20
CA PHE A 7 23.72 -10.40 -15.96
C PHE A 7 25.03 -9.61 -15.94
N ASP A 8 26.15 -10.21 -15.52
CA ASP A 8 27.45 -9.53 -15.55
C ASP A 8 27.89 -9.25 -17.01
N VAL A 9 27.58 -10.18 -17.91
CA VAL A 9 27.83 -10.02 -19.36
C VAL A 9 26.91 -8.96 -19.94
N ALA A 10 25.64 -8.93 -19.54
CA ALA A 10 24.68 -7.91 -19.96
C ALA A 10 25.14 -6.50 -19.55
N VAL A 11 25.60 -6.32 -18.31
CA VAL A 11 26.12 -5.05 -17.80
C VAL A 11 27.31 -4.56 -18.64
N GLU A 12 28.31 -5.41 -18.87
CA GLU A 12 29.49 -5.03 -19.65
C GLU A 12 29.15 -4.77 -21.13
N ALA A 13 28.15 -5.47 -21.67
CA ALA A 13 27.64 -5.18 -23.01
C ALA A 13 27.02 -3.77 -23.09
N VAL A 14 26.19 -3.38 -22.11
CA VAL A 14 25.62 -2.02 -22.06
C VAL A 14 26.72 -0.96 -21.93
N LYS A 15 27.71 -1.16 -21.05
CA LYS A 15 28.87 -0.24 -20.91
C LYS A 15 29.68 -0.10 -22.20
N LEU A 16 29.82 -1.19 -22.96
CA LEU A 16 30.46 -1.14 -24.28
C LEU A 16 29.64 -0.29 -25.26
N VAL A 17 28.32 -0.44 -25.26
CA VAL A 17 27.41 0.38 -26.10
C VAL A 17 27.51 1.87 -25.73
N ILE A 18 27.58 2.22 -24.43
CA ILE A 18 27.85 3.59 -23.97
C ILE A 18 29.17 4.11 -24.54
N SER A 19 30.22 3.29 -24.49
CA SER A 19 31.53 3.66 -25.02
C SER A 19 31.48 3.91 -26.54
N ILE A 20 30.76 3.05 -27.28
CA ILE A 20 30.53 3.25 -28.72
C ILE A 20 29.80 4.57 -28.96
N LEU A 21 28.72 4.84 -28.24
CA LEU A 21 27.96 6.09 -28.37
C LEU A 21 28.83 7.33 -28.15
N ARG A 22 29.72 7.30 -27.14
CA ARG A 22 30.63 8.42 -26.83
C ARG A 22 31.62 8.74 -27.96
N PHE A 23 32.17 7.72 -28.62
CA PHE A 23 33.19 7.91 -29.66
C PHE A 23 32.61 7.95 -31.09
N HIS A 24 31.46 7.33 -31.32
CA HIS A 24 30.84 7.13 -32.62
C HIS A 24 29.31 7.22 -32.51
N ARG A 25 28.78 8.45 -32.32
CA ARG A 25 27.34 8.70 -32.14
C ARG A 25 26.46 8.15 -33.28
N ASP A 26 26.97 8.12 -34.50
CA ASP A 26 26.21 7.69 -35.69
C ASP A 26 26.18 6.17 -35.90
N MET A 27 26.84 5.40 -35.03
CA MET A 27 26.97 3.94 -35.20
C MET A 27 25.74 3.19 -34.70
N LEU A 28 25.01 3.75 -33.73
CA LEU A 28 23.79 3.18 -33.16
C LEU A 28 22.58 3.79 -33.86
N ASN A 29 21.67 2.94 -34.35
CA ASN A 29 20.38 3.42 -34.86
C ASN A 29 19.35 3.53 -33.72
N ASP A 30 18.19 4.11 -34.02
CA ASP A 30 17.16 4.35 -33.01
C ASP A 30 16.64 3.04 -32.39
N LYS A 31 16.48 1.98 -33.19
CA LYS A 31 16.08 0.66 -32.68
C LYS A 31 17.12 0.07 -31.75
N ASP A 32 18.42 0.21 -32.06
CA ASP A 32 19.48 -0.26 -31.18
C ASP A 32 19.42 0.45 -29.81
N CYS A 33 19.05 1.73 -29.81
CA CYS A 33 18.89 2.53 -28.60
C CYS A 33 17.62 2.14 -27.82
N GLU A 34 16.49 1.93 -28.50
CA GLU A 34 15.22 1.48 -27.90
C GLU A 34 15.43 0.22 -27.05
N HIS A 35 16.11 -0.81 -27.58
CA HIS A 35 16.40 -2.03 -26.81
C HIS A 35 17.24 -1.80 -25.54
N VAL A 36 18.03 -0.71 -25.48
CA VAL A 36 18.79 -0.34 -24.27
C VAL A 36 17.94 0.50 -23.34
N TYR A 37 17.02 1.31 -23.87
CA TYR A 37 16.06 2.09 -23.10
C TYR A 37 15.17 1.21 -22.25
N GLU A 38 14.63 0.12 -22.81
CA GLU A 38 13.78 -0.83 -22.08
C GLU A 38 14.50 -1.42 -20.84
N LEU A 39 15.83 -1.55 -20.88
CA LEU A 39 16.61 -2.14 -19.80
C LEU A 39 16.65 -1.29 -18.54
N VAL A 40 16.29 0.00 -18.59
CA VAL A 40 16.13 0.82 -17.37
C VAL A 40 15.02 0.31 -16.47
N TYR A 41 14.18 -0.59 -16.97
CA TYR A 41 13.12 -1.25 -16.24
C TYR A 41 13.48 -2.68 -15.78
N SER A 42 14.66 -3.20 -16.13
CA SER A 42 15.09 -4.53 -15.69
C SER A 42 15.00 -4.72 -14.16
N SER A 43 14.52 -5.89 -13.72
CA SER A 43 14.55 -6.31 -12.31
C SER A 43 15.99 -6.41 -11.77
N HIS A 44 16.98 -6.65 -12.63
CA HIS A 44 18.38 -6.67 -12.24
C HIS A 44 18.98 -5.25 -12.17
N ARG A 45 19.02 -4.70 -10.95
CA ARG A 45 19.44 -3.31 -10.68
C ARG A 45 20.73 -2.86 -11.39
N ALA A 46 21.77 -3.69 -11.45
CA ALA A 46 23.03 -3.29 -12.09
C ALA A 46 22.91 -3.13 -13.61
N VAL A 47 22.04 -3.91 -14.27
CA VAL A 47 21.75 -3.75 -15.71
C VAL A 47 20.95 -2.46 -15.90
N ALA A 48 19.95 -2.23 -15.05
CA ALA A 48 19.13 -1.03 -15.09
C ALA A 48 19.93 0.26 -14.87
N GLN A 49 20.87 0.27 -13.91
CA GLN A 49 21.77 1.41 -13.69
C GLN A 49 22.71 1.65 -14.87
N ALA A 50 23.26 0.59 -15.48
CA ALA A 50 24.07 0.73 -16.68
C ALA A 50 23.25 1.31 -17.86
N ALA A 51 22.00 0.88 -18.01
CA ALA A 51 21.09 1.46 -19.01
C ALA A 51 20.73 2.92 -18.68
N GLY A 52 20.58 3.28 -17.40
CA GLY A 52 20.42 4.67 -16.97
C GLY A 52 21.63 5.55 -17.32
N GLU A 53 22.85 5.04 -17.19
CA GLU A 53 24.05 5.74 -17.66
C GLU A 53 24.03 5.94 -19.19
N PHE A 54 23.50 4.98 -19.95
CA PHE A 54 23.29 5.15 -21.39
C PHE A 54 22.29 6.26 -21.71
N LEU A 55 21.17 6.36 -20.98
CA LEU A 55 20.22 7.47 -21.13
C LEU A 55 20.88 8.82 -20.84
N ASN A 56 21.71 8.91 -19.82
CA ASN A 56 22.41 10.16 -19.48
C ASN A 56 23.29 10.67 -20.63
N GLU A 57 23.98 9.77 -21.33
CA GLU A 57 24.84 10.11 -22.46
C GLU A 57 24.07 10.41 -23.75
N ARG A 58 22.89 9.82 -23.91
CA ARG A 58 22.10 9.91 -25.14
C ARG A 58 21.08 11.04 -25.11
N LEU A 59 20.33 11.15 -24.02
CA LEU A 59 19.16 12.02 -23.88
C LEU A 59 19.39 13.16 -22.90
N PHE A 60 20.10 12.92 -21.79
CA PHE A 60 20.18 13.91 -20.70
C PHE A 60 21.50 14.71 -20.69
N LEU A 61 21.90 15.21 -21.85
CA LEU A 61 23.01 16.14 -21.96
C LEU A 61 22.50 17.59 -21.93
N PRO A 62 23.14 18.49 -21.16
CA PRO A 62 22.84 19.91 -21.23
C PRO A 62 23.01 20.40 -22.67
N ASP A 63 21.95 20.97 -23.25
CA ASP A 63 22.02 21.54 -24.58
C ASP A 63 22.69 22.92 -24.50
N ASP A 64 23.85 23.04 -25.13
CA ASP A 64 24.61 24.30 -25.22
C ASP A 64 23.87 25.37 -26.06
N GLU A 65 22.82 24.99 -26.81
CA GLU A 65 22.00 25.88 -27.64
C GLU A 65 20.73 26.43 -26.96
N LEU A 66 20.44 26.01 -25.72
CA LEU A 66 19.28 26.51 -24.96
C LEU A 66 19.39 28.01 -24.69
N ASP A 67 18.28 28.74 -24.87
CA ASP A 67 18.20 30.17 -24.54
C ASP A 67 18.52 30.35 -23.04
N PRO A 68 19.66 30.99 -22.69
CA PRO A 68 20.08 31.16 -21.31
C PRO A 68 19.14 32.09 -20.51
N ASP A 69 18.16 32.72 -21.15
CA ASP A 69 17.14 33.57 -20.55
C ASP A 69 15.71 33.01 -20.61
N LEU A 70 15.53 31.68 -20.74
CA LEU A 70 14.21 31.07 -20.59
C LEU A 70 13.59 31.42 -19.23
N ARG A 71 12.39 32.01 -19.28
CA ARG A 71 11.70 32.57 -18.10
C ARG A 71 10.24 32.13 -18.07
N THR A 72 9.71 31.99 -16.86
CA THR A 72 8.28 31.81 -16.61
C THR A 72 7.49 33.06 -17.03
N ARG A 73 6.16 32.96 -17.11
CA ARG A 73 5.29 34.11 -17.41
C ARG A 73 5.51 35.29 -16.45
N ARG A 74 5.89 35.00 -15.19
CA ARG A 74 6.17 36.00 -14.15
C ARG A 74 7.61 36.52 -14.18
N GLY A 75 8.43 36.04 -15.11
CA GLY A 75 9.81 36.45 -15.30
C GLY A 75 10.83 35.72 -14.41
N LYS A 76 10.44 34.67 -13.67
CA LYS A 76 11.38 33.81 -12.94
C LYS A 76 12.24 33.06 -13.97
N LYS A 77 13.55 33.05 -13.79
CA LYS A 77 14.46 32.31 -14.67
C LYS A 77 14.28 30.80 -14.46
N ARG A 78 14.11 30.03 -15.54
CA ARG A 78 14.07 28.56 -15.50
C ARG A 78 15.44 27.99 -15.13
N LEU A 79 15.45 26.89 -14.39
CA LEU A 79 16.67 26.20 -13.99
C LEU A 79 17.25 25.40 -15.18
N PRO A 80 18.57 25.16 -15.22
CA PRO A 80 19.22 24.48 -16.36
C PRO A 80 18.69 23.07 -16.66
N ASN A 81 18.17 22.37 -15.64
CA ASN A 81 17.64 21.00 -15.79
C ASN A 81 16.20 20.96 -16.34
N THR A 82 15.54 22.11 -16.53
CA THR A 82 14.13 22.18 -16.99
C THR A 82 13.86 21.35 -18.25
N PRO A 83 14.62 21.48 -19.35
CA PRO A 83 14.41 20.65 -20.55
C PRO A 83 14.67 19.17 -20.28
N LEU A 84 15.71 18.83 -19.50
CA LEU A 84 16.04 17.44 -19.18
C LEU A 84 14.92 16.74 -18.41
N ILE A 85 14.26 17.46 -17.48
CA ILE A 85 13.11 16.93 -16.75
C ILE A 85 11.90 16.75 -17.67
N ARG A 86 11.69 17.65 -18.64
CA ARG A 86 10.64 17.48 -19.66
C ARG A 86 10.91 16.26 -20.53
N ASP A 87 12.16 16.05 -20.94
CA ASP A 87 12.57 14.88 -21.73
C ASP A 87 12.44 13.59 -20.93
N LEU A 88 12.74 13.61 -19.63
CA LEU A 88 12.52 12.47 -18.73
C LEU A 88 11.03 12.10 -18.63
N VAL A 89 10.16 13.09 -18.50
CA VAL A 89 8.70 12.87 -18.47
C VAL A 89 8.22 12.31 -19.80
N GLN A 90 8.72 12.85 -20.91
CA GLN A 90 8.37 12.36 -22.24
C GLN A 90 8.83 10.93 -22.45
N PHE A 91 10.07 10.61 -22.07
CA PHE A 91 10.62 9.26 -22.10
C PHE A 91 9.77 8.27 -21.30
N PHE A 92 9.36 8.66 -20.08
CA PHE A 92 8.51 7.80 -19.24
C PHE A 92 7.17 7.51 -19.93
N ILE A 93 6.53 8.54 -20.49
CA ILE A 93 5.23 8.41 -21.19
C ILE A 93 5.35 7.54 -22.46
N GLU A 94 6.39 7.74 -23.26
CA GLU A 94 6.59 7.05 -24.53
C GLU A 94 7.05 5.60 -24.36
N SER A 95 7.68 5.27 -23.23
CA SER A 95 8.17 3.92 -22.99
C SER A 95 7.05 2.88 -22.89
N GLU A 96 5.87 3.26 -22.39
CA GLU A 96 4.67 2.40 -22.23
C GLU A 96 4.92 1.02 -21.56
N LEU A 97 6.05 0.84 -20.86
CA LEU A 97 6.43 -0.42 -20.21
C LEU A 97 5.96 -0.52 -18.76
N HIS A 98 5.86 0.61 -18.05
CA HIS A 98 5.42 0.63 -16.66
C HIS A 98 4.45 1.76 -16.37
N GLU A 99 3.49 1.48 -15.49
CA GLU A 99 2.54 2.47 -14.98
C GLU A 99 3.17 3.40 -13.92
N HIS A 100 4.25 2.96 -13.25
CA HIS A 100 4.85 3.66 -12.11
C HIS A 100 6.33 4.01 -12.34
N GLY A 101 6.77 5.16 -11.81
CA GLY A 101 8.10 5.72 -12.08
C GLY A 101 9.26 5.10 -11.29
N ALA A 102 8.98 4.18 -10.36
CA ALA A 102 9.94 3.72 -9.35
C ALA A 102 11.22 3.10 -9.93
N TYR A 103 11.08 2.29 -10.98
CA TYR A 103 12.19 1.57 -11.60
C TYR A 103 13.04 2.50 -12.47
N LEU A 104 12.40 3.40 -13.23
CA LEU A 104 13.10 4.44 -13.98
C LEU A 104 13.92 5.34 -13.05
N VAL A 105 13.33 5.77 -11.93
CA VAL A 105 14.01 6.61 -10.94
C VAL A 105 15.24 5.91 -10.35
N ASP A 106 15.13 4.66 -9.91
CA ASP A 106 16.26 3.94 -9.32
C ASP A 106 17.43 3.76 -10.31
N SER A 107 17.14 3.64 -11.60
CA SER A 107 18.16 3.56 -12.65
C SER A 107 18.96 4.85 -12.84
N LEU A 108 18.39 6.00 -12.47
CA LEU A 108 18.96 7.32 -12.74
C LEU A 108 19.39 8.10 -11.48
N ILE A 109 18.82 7.82 -10.31
CA ILE A 109 18.95 8.69 -9.11
C ILE A 109 20.38 8.80 -8.57
N GLU A 110 21.23 7.80 -8.81
CA GLU A 110 22.64 7.81 -8.41
C GLU A 110 23.55 8.42 -9.49
N SER A 111 23.16 8.34 -10.76
CA SER A 111 23.99 8.74 -11.91
C SER A 111 23.69 10.16 -12.41
N ASN A 112 22.49 10.70 -12.15
CA ASN A 112 22.07 12.01 -12.62
C ASN A 112 21.52 12.91 -11.50
N PRO A 113 22.18 14.04 -11.17
CA PRO A 113 21.73 14.97 -10.13
C PRO A 113 20.36 15.61 -10.39
N MET A 114 19.88 15.67 -11.64
CA MET A 114 18.57 16.25 -11.98
C MET A 114 17.43 15.55 -11.24
N MET A 115 17.61 14.28 -10.89
CA MET A 115 16.63 13.48 -10.16
C MET A 115 16.34 14.03 -8.75
N LYS A 116 17.21 14.89 -8.22
CA LYS A 116 17.04 15.57 -6.92
C LYS A 116 16.86 17.08 -7.05
N ASP A 117 16.59 17.59 -8.26
CA ASP A 117 16.33 19.01 -8.50
C ASP A 117 14.86 19.36 -8.21
N TRP A 118 14.53 19.39 -6.92
CA TRP A 118 13.16 19.62 -6.43
C TRP A 118 12.60 20.96 -6.89
N GLU A 119 13.41 22.00 -6.91
CA GLU A 119 12.98 23.34 -7.36
C GLU A 119 12.56 23.28 -8.82
N CYS A 120 13.36 22.64 -9.68
CA CYS A 120 13.04 22.53 -11.09
C CYS A 120 11.73 21.77 -11.33
N MET A 121 11.52 20.63 -10.66
CA MET A 121 10.27 19.86 -10.75
C MET A 121 9.07 20.68 -10.27
N THR A 122 9.16 21.33 -9.10
CA THR A 122 8.03 22.11 -8.57
C THR A 122 7.77 23.40 -9.35
N ASP A 123 8.79 24.01 -9.93
CA ASP A 123 8.63 25.19 -10.80
C ASP A 123 7.88 24.82 -12.08
N LEU A 124 8.15 23.65 -12.66
CA LEU A 124 7.41 23.15 -13.82
C LEU A 124 5.92 22.93 -13.49
N LEU A 125 5.63 22.48 -12.27
CA LEU A 125 4.27 22.23 -11.79
C LEU A 125 3.55 23.48 -11.27
N LEU A 126 4.23 24.52 -10.79
CA LEU A 126 3.61 25.68 -10.14
C LEU A 126 3.60 26.94 -10.99
N GLU A 127 4.67 27.20 -11.74
CA GLU A 127 4.82 28.44 -12.49
C GLU A 127 4.15 28.34 -13.87
N GLU A 128 3.53 29.43 -14.30
CA GLU A 128 2.95 29.49 -15.65
C GLU A 128 4.07 29.55 -16.70
N PRO A 129 3.93 28.79 -17.81
CA PRO A 129 4.94 28.73 -18.86
C PRO A 129 5.19 30.11 -19.47
N GLY A 130 6.43 30.35 -19.86
CA GLY A 130 6.82 31.56 -20.57
C GLY A 130 6.26 31.63 -22.00
N PRO A 131 6.41 32.76 -22.70
CA PRO A 131 5.99 32.89 -24.11
C PRO A 131 6.73 31.95 -25.08
N GLN A 132 7.88 31.41 -24.67
CA GLN A 132 8.72 30.50 -25.44
C GLN A 132 8.66 29.05 -24.92
N GLU A 133 7.72 28.76 -24.00
CA GLU A 133 7.59 27.45 -23.36
C GLU A 133 6.17 26.92 -23.58
N ASP A 134 6.06 25.66 -24.00
CA ASP A 134 4.78 24.99 -24.08
C ASP A 134 4.31 24.55 -22.68
N PRO A 135 3.01 24.73 -22.35
CA PRO A 135 2.45 24.21 -21.10
C PRO A 135 2.62 22.69 -21.02
N LEU A 136 2.75 22.18 -19.79
CA LEU A 136 2.64 20.74 -19.56
C LEU A 136 1.19 20.29 -19.81
N GLU A 137 1.04 19.17 -20.50
CA GLU A 137 -0.23 18.48 -20.63
C GLU A 137 -0.60 17.77 -19.32
N ASP A 138 -1.87 17.45 -19.12
CA ASP A 138 -2.35 16.82 -17.89
C ASP A 138 -1.62 15.49 -17.58
N ARG A 139 -1.42 14.64 -18.60
CA ARG A 139 -0.65 13.39 -18.47
C ARG A 139 0.82 13.63 -18.10
N GLN A 140 1.41 14.72 -18.59
CA GLN A 140 2.78 15.12 -18.26
C GLN A 140 2.87 15.63 -16.82
N GLU A 141 1.89 16.39 -16.33
CA GLU A 141 1.83 16.82 -14.93
C GLU A 141 1.68 15.62 -14.00
N THR A 142 0.80 14.65 -14.31
CA THR A 142 0.65 13.41 -13.53
C THR A 142 1.97 12.62 -13.47
N SER A 143 2.61 12.43 -14.63
CA SER A 143 3.88 11.70 -14.75
C SER A 143 5.02 12.39 -14.00
N LEU A 144 5.11 13.72 -14.07
CA LEU A 144 6.10 14.50 -13.34
C LEU A 144 5.91 14.38 -11.82
N ILE A 145 4.66 14.38 -11.34
CA ILE A 145 4.36 14.17 -9.92
C ILE A 145 4.78 12.76 -9.48
N GLU A 146 4.46 11.72 -10.27
CA GLU A 146 4.84 10.33 -9.99
C GLU A 146 6.37 10.17 -9.89
N ILE A 147 7.11 10.67 -10.89
CA ILE A 147 8.58 10.66 -10.90
C ILE A 147 9.14 11.41 -9.69
N MET A 148 8.62 12.61 -9.41
CA MET A 148 9.04 13.43 -8.28
C MET A 148 8.84 12.71 -6.94
N VAL A 149 7.68 12.08 -6.72
CA VAL A 149 7.38 11.32 -5.49
C VAL A 149 8.29 10.09 -5.37
N CYS A 150 8.56 9.39 -6.47
CA CYS A 150 9.52 8.29 -6.50
C CYS A 150 10.94 8.74 -6.11
N CYS A 151 11.41 9.87 -6.66
CA CYS A 151 12.69 10.47 -6.30
C CYS A 151 12.75 10.84 -4.81
N ILE A 152 11.69 11.46 -4.28
CA ILE A 152 11.60 11.83 -2.85
C ILE A 152 11.68 10.59 -1.97
N ARG A 153 10.89 9.55 -2.27
CA ARG A 153 10.89 8.30 -1.48
C ARG A 153 12.30 7.72 -1.43
N GLN A 154 12.93 7.53 -2.57
CA GLN A 154 14.23 6.88 -2.63
C GLN A 154 15.35 7.75 -2.04
N ALA A 155 15.31 9.07 -2.20
CA ALA A 155 16.25 9.97 -1.56
C ALA A 155 16.10 10.01 -0.03
N ALA A 156 14.87 9.93 0.48
CA ALA A 156 14.56 9.99 1.91
C ALA A 156 14.80 8.67 2.66
N THR A 157 14.70 7.52 1.99
CA THR A 157 14.89 6.19 2.60
C THR A 157 16.27 5.59 2.29
N GLY A 158 16.86 5.91 1.13
CA GLY A 158 18.04 5.23 0.61
C GLY A 158 17.76 3.78 0.18
N GLU A 159 16.50 3.37 0.15
CA GLU A 159 16.07 2.02 -0.22
C GLU A 159 15.70 1.99 -1.71
N PRO A 160 16.25 1.05 -2.50
CA PRO A 160 15.78 0.83 -3.87
C PRO A 160 14.34 0.30 -3.85
N PRO A 161 13.62 0.38 -5.00
CA PRO A 161 12.28 -0.19 -5.10
C PRO A 161 12.32 -1.71 -4.86
N VAL A 162 11.13 -2.27 -4.60
CA VAL A 162 10.91 -3.72 -4.52
C VAL A 162 11.52 -4.39 -5.76
N GLY A 163 12.01 -5.63 -5.65
CA GLY A 163 12.68 -6.34 -6.75
C GLY A 163 14.16 -5.97 -6.96
N ARG A 164 14.56 -4.72 -6.68
CA ARG A 164 15.93 -4.22 -6.97
C ARG A 164 16.89 -4.16 -5.78
N GLY A 165 16.37 -4.30 -4.56
CA GLY A 165 17.15 -4.29 -3.33
C GLY A 165 17.47 -5.69 -2.80
N PRO A 166 18.61 -5.88 -2.11
CA PRO A 166 18.78 -7.07 -1.28
C PRO A 166 17.73 -7.05 -0.15
N THR A 167 17.25 -8.23 0.26
CA THR A 167 16.19 -8.39 1.28
C THR A 167 16.48 -7.66 2.60
N ARG A 168 17.76 -7.41 2.91
CA ARG A 168 18.22 -6.49 3.97
C ARG A 168 19.50 -5.77 3.54
N LYS A 169 19.41 -4.47 3.21
CA LYS A 169 20.59 -3.61 3.00
C LYS A 169 20.94 -2.90 4.31
N LEU A 170 22.18 -3.06 4.78
CA LEU A 170 22.73 -2.21 5.82
C LEU A 170 23.43 -1.03 5.14
N LEU A 171 22.91 0.18 5.34
CA LEU A 171 23.54 1.40 4.82
C LEU A 171 24.83 1.70 5.58
N SER A 172 25.87 2.09 4.85
CA SER A 172 27.10 2.61 5.42
C SER A 172 26.86 3.96 6.12
N ALA A 173 27.77 4.36 7.02
CA ALA A 173 27.69 5.66 7.69
C ALA A 173 27.68 6.85 6.70
N LYS A 174 28.35 6.69 5.54
CA LYS A 174 28.34 7.69 4.47
C LYS A 174 26.98 7.77 3.78
N GLU A 175 26.37 6.63 3.44
CA GLU A 175 25.03 6.57 2.85
C GLU A 175 23.97 7.10 3.82
N LEU A 176 24.02 6.72 5.10
CA LEU A 176 23.10 7.24 6.12
C LEU A 176 23.17 8.77 6.25
N LYS A 177 24.38 9.33 6.19
CA LYS A 177 24.56 10.78 6.19
C LYS A 177 23.95 11.42 4.94
N GLN A 178 24.19 10.84 3.75
CA GLN A 178 23.61 11.34 2.51
C GLN A 178 22.09 11.33 2.54
N VAL A 179 21.48 10.23 3.01
CA VAL A 179 20.02 10.11 3.15
C VAL A 179 19.47 11.19 4.08
N GLN A 180 20.15 11.46 5.20
CA GLN A 180 19.74 12.51 6.12
C GLN A 180 19.89 13.91 5.50
N ASP A 181 20.99 14.19 4.79
CA ASP A 181 21.22 15.47 4.12
C ASP A 181 20.15 15.70 3.01
N ASP A 182 19.86 14.67 2.22
CA ASP A 182 18.80 14.68 1.19
C ASP A 182 17.42 14.91 1.81
N LYS A 183 17.11 14.20 2.90
CA LYS A 183 15.86 14.34 3.66
C LYS A 183 15.66 15.75 4.20
N GLN A 184 16.71 16.39 4.71
CA GLN A 184 16.64 17.78 5.18
C GLN A 184 16.42 18.75 4.02
N SER A 185 17.14 18.54 2.90
CA SER A 185 17.01 19.37 1.70
C SER A 185 15.61 19.30 1.09
N LEU A 186 15.06 18.10 0.90
CA LEU A 186 13.70 17.93 0.35
C LEU A 186 12.65 18.48 1.32
N THR A 187 12.82 18.29 2.64
CA THR A 187 11.85 18.78 3.63
C THR A 187 11.80 20.31 3.63
N ALA A 188 12.96 20.97 3.60
CA ALA A 188 13.04 22.43 3.57
C ALA A 188 12.36 23.03 2.33
N HIS A 189 12.42 22.33 1.19
CA HIS A 189 11.75 22.70 -0.05
C HIS A 189 10.23 22.47 0.01
N PHE A 190 9.81 21.23 0.23
CA PHE A 190 8.42 20.82 0.10
C PHE A 190 7.51 21.34 1.22
N ILE A 191 8.05 21.71 2.38
CA ILE A 191 7.26 22.46 3.38
C ILE A 191 6.64 23.73 2.77
N GLN A 192 7.34 24.38 1.84
CA GLN A 192 6.90 25.63 1.24
C GLN A 192 6.10 25.40 -0.06
N THR A 193 6.48 24.40 -0.86
CA THR A 193 5.91 24.17 -2.19
C THR A 193 4.76 23.15 -2.22
N LEU A 194 4.64 22.27 -1.22
CA LEU A 194 3.55 21.30 -1.18
C LEU A 194 2.16 21.92 -0.98
N PRO A 195 1.94 22.89 -0.06
CA PRO A 195 0.62 23.52 0.07
C PRO A 195 0.08 24.17 -1.23
N PRO A 196 0.87 24.92 -2.02
CA PRO A 196 0.37 25.41 -3.31
C PRO A 196 0.18 24.32 -4.36
N LEU A 197 0.98 23.24 -4.36
CA LEU A 197 0.76 22.08 -5.25
C LEU A 197 -0.59 21.41 -4.97
N LEU A 198 -0.87 21.10 -3.70
CA LEU A 198 -2.15 20.52 -3.28
C LEU A 198 -3.33 21.42 -3.64
N LYS A 199 -3.17 22.76 -3.54
CA LYS A 199 -4.22 23.70 -3.96
C LYS A 199 -4.44 23.71 -5.47
N LYS A 200 -3.37 23.67 -6.27
CA LYS A 200 -3.46 23.68 -7.74
C LYS A 200 -4.15 22.41 -8.24
N TYR A 201 -3.76 21.26 -7.71
CA TYR A 201 -4.24 19.95 -8.17
C TYR A 201 -5.40 19.39 -7.35
N LEU A 202 -6.01 20.18 -6.45
CA LEU A 202 -7.11 19.76 -5.59
C LEU A 202 -8.24 19.01 -6.32
N PRO A 203 -8.67 19.37 -7.55
CA PRO A 203 -9.74 18.64 -8.23
C PRO A 203 -9.35 17.24 -8.73
N ASP A 204 -8.06 16.90 -8.75
CA ASP A 204 -7.53 15.67 -9.35
C ASP A 204 -7.15 14.64 -8.27
N PRO A 205 -7.89 13.53 -8.13
CA PRO A 205 -7.66 12.56 -7.07
C PRO A 205 -6.34 11.79 -7.22
N GLU A 206 -5.88 11.53 -8.44
CA GLU A 206 -4.65 10.77 -8.69
C GLU A 206 -3.42 11.60 -8.29
N LYS A 207 -3.36 12.85 -8.76
CA LYS A 207 -2.29 13.79 -8.41
C LYS A 207 -2.28 14.07 -6.90
N ILE A 208 -3.46 14.21 -6.27
CA ILE A 208 -3.57 14.46 -4.83
C ILE A 208 -3.12 13.26 -4.00
N ALA A 209 -3.51 12.03 -4.39
CA ALA A 209 -3.06 10.82 -3.72
C ALA A 209 -1.53 10.74 -3.69
N ASN A 210 -0.86 11.01 -4.82
CA ASN A 210 0.60 11.02 -4.92
C ASN A 210 1.26 12.14 -4.10
N LEU A 211 0.78 13.39 -4.24
CA LEU A 211 1.34 14.54 -3.52
C LEU A 211 1.21 14.39 -1.99
N LEU A 212 0.13 13.80 -1.50
CA LEU A 212 -0.10 13.62 -0.08
C LEU A 212 0.85 12.63 0.58
N VAL A 213 1.56 11.79 -0.16
CA VAL A 213 2.57 10.87 0.41
C VAL A 213 3.85 11.63 0.82
N ILE A 214 4.14 12.77 0.19
CA ILE A 214 5.39 13.53 0.40
C ILE A 214 5.71 13.84 1.88
N PRO A 215 4.78 14.33 2.72
CA PRO A 215 5.07 14.66 4.12
C PRO A 215 5.47 13.44 4.97
N GLN A 216 5.16 12.21 4.54
CA GLN A 216 5.58 11.00 5.24
C GLN A 216 7.10 10.83 5.25
N TYR A 217 7.80 11.51 4.33
CA TYR A 217 9.26 11.51 4.21
C TYR A 217 9.92 12.74 4.84
N PHE A 218 9.17 13.60 5.53
CA PHE A 218 9.74 14.81 6.14
C PHE A 218 10.57 14.52 7.40
N ASP A 219 11.56 15.38 7.61
CA ASP A 219 12.15 15.62 8.93
C ASP A 219 11.28 16.64 9.68
N LEU A 220 10.38 16.15 10.53
CA LEU A 220 9.37 16.97 11.19
C LEU A 220 9.95 18.01 12.16
N GLU A 221 11.22 17.87 12.59
CA GLU A 221 11.88 18.88 13.42
C GLU A 221 12.00 20.23 12.69
N ILE A 222 12.14 20.20 11.35
CA ILE A 222 12.29 21.38 10.51
C ILE A 222 11.10 22.34 10.63
N TYR A 223 9.91 21.82 10.93
CA TYR A 223 8.74 22.68 11.17
C TYR A 223 8.97 23.68 12.30
N THR A 224 9.73 23.29 13.32
CA THR A 224 10.02 24.15 14.49
C THR A 224 11.37 24.86 14.37
N THR A 225 12.41 24.16 13.93
CA THR A 225 13.77 24.75 13.85
C THR A 225 13.85 25.86 12.81
N SER A 226 13.07 25.75 11.73
CA SER A 226 12.99 26.75 10.66
C SER A 226 11.73 27.64 10.72
N ARG A 227 10.98 27.61 11.83
CA ARG A 227 9.78 28.43 12.08
C ARG A 227 8.73 28.34 10.95
N GLN A 228 8.42 27.11 10.56
CA GLN A 228 7.50 26.79 9.46
C GLN A 228 6.11 26.40 9.95
N GLU A 229 5.71 26.83 11.15
CA GLU A 229 4.46 26.39 11.78
C GLU A 229 3.22 26.89 11.02
N LYS A 230 3.34 27.97 10.25
CA LYS A 230 2.30 28.45 9.31
C LYS A 230 2.09 27.50 8.13
N ASN A 231 3.18 26.93 7.60
CA ASN A 231 3.10 25.95 6.52
C ASN A 231 2.55 24.62 7.01
N LEU A 232 2.84 24.25 8.26
CA LEU A 232 2.19 23.12 8.92
C LEU A 232 0.66 23.35 9.05
N GLU A 233 0.23 24.52 9.52
CA GLU A 233 -1.20 24.86 9.58
C GLU A 233 -1.85 24.80 8.19
N ALA A 234 -1.17 25.30 7.15
CA ALA A 234 -1.67 25.23 5.77
C ALA A 234 -1.84 23.78 5.29
N LEU A 235 -0.85 22.91 5.54
CA LEU A 235 -0.92 21.49 5.20
C LEU A 235 -2.10 20.80 5.93
N LEU A 236 -2.23 21.01 7.23
CA LEU A 236 -3.30 20.39 8.03
C LEU A 236 -4.70 20.84 7.59
N MET A 237 -4.86 22.13 7.26
CA MET A 237 -6.12 22.63 6.68
C MET A 237 -6.43 22.01 5.32
N LEU A 238 -5.41 21.85 4.46
CA LEU A 238 -5.58 21.23 3.15
C LEU A 238 -5.93 19.75 3.25
N ILE A 239 -5.32 18.99 4.17
CA ILE A 239 -5.71 17.60 4.43
C ILE A 239 -7.19 17.52 4.81
N GLN A 240 -7.66 18.40 5.70
CA GLN A 240 -9.08 18.46 6.06
C GLN A 240 -9.98 18.80 4.84
N GLU A 241 -9.60 19.78 4.03
CA GLU A 241 -10.35 20.17 2.82
C GLU A 241 -10.40 19.04 1.77
N ILE A 242 -9.30 18.30 1.59
CA ILE A 242 -9.23 17.15 0.69
C ILE A 242 -10.17 16.05 1.16
N VAL A 243 -10.14 15.71 2.46
CA VAL A 243 -11.03 14.69 3.03
C VAL A 243 -12.50 15.08 2.90
N ASP A 244 -12.83 16.37 2.95
CA ASP A 244 -14.20 16.85 2.74
C ASP A 244 -14.65 16.63 1.27
N LYS A 245 -13.79 16.99 0.31
CA LYS A 245 -14.10 17.02 -1.13
C LYS A 245 -13.97 15.68 -1.86
N HIS A 246 -13.13 14.76 -1.38
CA HIS A 246 -12.84 13.49 -2.05
C HIS A 246 -13.56 12.29 -1.42
N SER A 247 -13.70 11.23 -2.22
CA SER A 247 -14.33 9.96 -1.82
C SER A 247 -13.55 8.72 -2.31
N GLU A 248 -12.49 8.95 -3.08
CA GLU A 248 -11.58 7.95 -3.62
C GLU A 248 -10.75 7.34 -2.49
N LYS A 249 -10.66 6.01 -2.45
CA LYS A 249 -10.00 5.29 -1.35
C LYS A 249 -8.51 5.66 -1.25
N SER A 250 -7.80 5.73 -2.37
CA SER A 250 -6.38 6.11 -2.44
C SER A 250 -6.10 7.49 -1.84
N VAL A 251 -6.95 8.49 -2.13
CA VAL A 251 -6.83 9.85 -1.58
C VAL A 251 -7.06 9.84 -0.07
N LEU A 252 -8.13 9.17 0.39
CA LEU A 252 -8.47 9.09 1.80
C LEU A 252 -7.39 8.35 2.60
N GLU A 253 -6.82 7.29 2.04
CA GLU A 253 -5.72 6.54 2.65
C GLU A 253 -4.45 7.37 2.74
N ALA A 254 -4.08 8.08 1.67
CA ALA A 254 -2.96 9.01 1.68
C ALA A 254 -3.13 10.08 2.76
N CYS A 255 -4.32 10.67 2.89
CA CYS A 255 -4.67 11.58 3.99
C CYS A 255 -4.51 10.94 5.37
N ALA A 256 -5.10 9.77 5.59
CA ALA A 256 -5.10 9.10 6.89
C ALA A 256 -3.69 8.69 7.33
N ILE A 257 -2.90 8.11 6.43
CA ILE A 257 -1.51 7.69 6.67
C ILE A 257 -0.62 8.90 6.92
N THR A 258 -0.75 9.96 6.12
CA THR A 258 0.04 11.18 6.28
C THR A 258 -0.29 11.90 7.58
N LEU A 259 -1.57 12.00 7.93
CA LEU A 259 -1.98 12.56 9.21
C LEU A 259 -1.41 11.78 10.39
N ASP A 260 -1.38 10.44 10.33
CA ASP A 260 -0.76 9.59 11.36
C ASP A 260 0.75 9.88 11.49
N LYS A 261 1.47 9.93 10.37
CA LYS A 261 2.92 10.20 10.37
C LYS A 261 3.26 11.59 10.92
N VAL A 262 2.48 12.60 10.57
CA VAL A 262 2.70 13.99 11.03
C VAL A 262 2.27 14.17 12.49
N CYS A 263 1.25 13.43 12.97
CA CYS A 263 0.80 13.43 14.37
C CYS A 263 1.66 12.53 15.28
N ASN A 264 2.98 12.64 15.18
CA ASN A 264 3.91 11.85 15.97
C ASN A 264 4.28 12.58 17.28
N ASP A 265 4.02 11.92 18.40
CA ASP A 265 4.17 12.44 19.77
C ASP A 265 5.61 12.75 20.19
N LYS A 266 6.59 12.27 19.42
CA LYS A 266 8.02 12.55 19.62
C LYS A 266 8.43 13.97 19.20
N PHE A 267 7.61 14.67 18.42
CA PHE A 267 7.93 16.00 17.90
C PHE A 267 7.12 17.10 18.58
N ALA A 268 7.72 18.28 18.72
CA ALA A 268 7.10 19.44 19.36
C ALA A 268 5.83 19.96 18.64
N ILE A 269 5.60 19.55 17.38
CA ILE A 269 4.41 19.88 16.60
C ILE A 269 3.17 19.05 16.98
N PHE A 270 3.34 17.97 17.75
CA PHE A 270 2.29 16.99 18.03
C PHE A 270 0.98 17.60 18.49
N SER A 271 1.01 18.48 19.49
CA SER A 271 -0.22 19.07 20.06
C SER A 271 -1.04 19.85 19.04
N ARG A 272 -0.38 20.53 18.09
CA ARG A 272 -1.05 21.25 17.00
C ARG A 272 -1.64 20.29 15.98
N CYS A 273 -0.87 19.27 15.61
CA CYS A 273 -1.32 18.23 14.67
C CYS A 273 -2.49 17.43 15.24
N ASP A 274 -2.46 17.10 16.53
CA ASP A 274 -3.48 16.34 17.23
C ASP A 274 -4.81 17.10 17.35
N VAL A 275 -4.77 18.42 17.55
CA VAL A 275 -5.97 19.26 17.49
C VAL A 275 -6.60 19.25 16.09
N ALA A 276 -5.78 19.35 15.04
CA ALA A 276 -6.27 19.26 13.65
C ALA A 276 -6.83 17.86 13.33
N ARG A 277 -6.14 16.80 13.79
CA ARG A 277 -6.61 15.42 13.69
C ARG A 277 -7.96 15.23 14.37
N SER A 278 -8.10 15.67 15.62
CA SER A 278 -9.34 15.54 16.38
C SER A 278 -10.50 16.25 15.67
N ARG A 279 -10.28 17.47 15.17
CA ARG A 279 -11.28 18.23 14.40
C ARG A 279 -11.68 17.51 13.10
N LEU A 280 -10.73 16.90 12.41
CA LEU A 280 -11.01 16.14 11.19
C LEU A 280 -11.82 14.89 11.50
N LEU A 281 -11.45 14.14 12.55
CA LEU A 281 -12.18 12.95 12.97
C LEU A 281 -13.59 13.27 13.49
N ASP A 282 -13.77 14.41 14.18
CA ASP A 282 -15.09 14.96 14.53
C ASP A 282 -15.94 15.17 13.27
N MET A 283 -15.39 15.81 12.25
CA MET A 283 -16.06 16.04 10.97
C MET A 283 -16.45 14.72 10.29
N VAL A 284 -15.52 13.76 10.19
CA VAL A 284 -15.80 12.44 9.60
C VAL A 284 -16.90 11.71 10.38
N SER A 285 -16.83 11.70 11.72
CA SER A 285 -17.86 11.05 12.55
C SER A 285 -19.22 11.72 12.42
N ASN A 286 -19.29 13.05 12.38
CA ASN A 286 -20.56 13.76 12.29
C ASN A 286 -21.20 13.58 10.93
N ASN A 287 -20.43 13.69 9.84
CA ASN A 287 -20.91 13.46 8.49
C ASN A 287 -21.46 12.03 8.32
N TYR A 288 -20.80 11.04 8.92
CA TYR A 288 -21.32 9.66 8.97
C TYR A 288 -22.65 9.57 9.71
N LYS A 289 -22.75 10.12 10.93
CA LYS A 289 -23.98 10.06 11.74
C LYS A 289 -25.15 10.72 11.01
N GLU A 290 -24.92 11.89 10.41
CA GLU A 290 -25.93 12.58 9.61
C GLU A 290 -26.35 11.75 8.39
N ALA A 291 -25.40 11.18 7.64
CA ALA A 291 -25.70 10.40 6.45
C ALA A 291 -26.50 9.11 6.76
N ILE A 292 -26.15 8.37 7.82
CA ILE A 292 -26.90 7.17 8.20
C ILE A 292 -28.29 7.53 8.75
N ASP A 293 -28.40 8.59 9.54
CA ASP A 293 -29.69 9.02 10.10
C ASP A 293 -30.64 9.47 8.99
N GLU A 294 -30.18 10.29 8.04
CA GLU A 294 -30.95 10.70 6.87
C GLU A 294 -31.39 9.49 6.03
N TYR A 295 -30.47 8.58 5.72
CA TYR A 295 -30.76 7.39 4.93
C TYR A 295 -31.78 6.47 5.60
N MET A 296 -31.62 6.21 6.91
CA MET A 296 -32.55 5.39 7.67
C MET A 296 -33.93 6.04 7.78
N ASN A 297 -34.01 7.36 7.90
CA ASN A 297 -35.29 8.07 7.93
C ASN A 297 -36.07 7.93 6.62
N LEU A 298 -35.40 7.96 5.47
CA LEU A 298 -36.02 7.68 4.16
C LEU A 298 -36.60 6.27 4.12
N LEU A 299 -35.81 5.26 4.55
CA LEU A 299 -36.27 3.87 4.59
C LEU A 299 -37.48 3.67 5.51
N ILE A 300 -37.49 4.31 6.68
CA ILE A 300 -38.62 4.28 7.63
C ILE A 300 -39.85 4.98 7.03
N GLY A 301 -39.64 6.10 6.33
CA GLY A 301 -40.65 6.84 5.58
C GLY A 301 -41.21 6.08 4.37
N LYS A 302 -40.61 4.93 4.02
CA LYS A 302 -40.89 4.16 2.80
C LYS A 302 -40.60 4.97 1.52
N GLU A 303 -39.65 5.90 1.62
CA GLU A 303 -39.08 6.61 0.49
C GLU A 303 -37.83 5.83 0.02
N GLU A 304 -37.70 5.62 -1.28
CA GLU A 304 -36.53 4.98 -1.86
C GLU A 304 -35.39 5.99 -1.99
N PRO A 305 -34.21 5.73 -1.39
CA PRO A 305 -33.06 6.61 -1.54
C PRO A 305 -32.60 6.68 -3.00
N ASN A 306 -32.32 7.89 -3.48
CA ASN A 306 -31.73 8.12 -4.79
C ASN A 306 -30.21 7.90 -4.79
N GLU A 307 -29.60 8.07 -5.96
CA GLU A 307 -28.16 7.88 -6.17
C GLU A 307 -27.29 8.82 -5.32
N ASP A 308 -27.72 10.06 -5.09
CA ASP A 308 -26.98 11.05 -4.29
C ASP A 308 -26.97 10.65 -2.80
N GLU A 309 -28.11 10.19 -2.28
CA GLU A 309 -28.21 9.71 -0.90
C GLU A 309 -27.41 8.41 -0.70
N MET A 310 -27.45 7.49 -1.68
CA MET A 310 -26.60 6.29 -1.69
C MET A 310 -25.12 6.66 -1.70
N PHE A 311 -24.70 7.57 -2.58
CA PHE A 311 -23.32 8.02 -2.66
C PHE A 311 -22.86 8.70 -1.36
N LYS A 312 -23.68 9.59 -0.79
CA LYS A 312 -23.39 10.24 0.50
C LYS A 312 -23.18 9.21 1.62
N LEU A 313 -24.06 8.20 1.67
CA LEU A 313 -23.94 7.11 2.63
C LEU A 313 -22.62 6.33 2.43
N ILE A 314 -22.38 5.79 1.23
CA ILE A 314 -21.17 5.00 0.92
C ILE A 314 -19.90 5.80 1.20
N SER A 315 -19.85 7.06 0.77
CA SER A 315 -18.71 7.95 0.97
C SER A 315 -18.44 8.19 2.46
N SER A 316 -19.48 8.45 3.26
CA SER A 316 -19.33 8.68 4.70
C SER A 316 -18.83 7.44 5.46
N PHE A 317 -19.34 6.25 5.12
CA PHE A 317 -18.89 4.98 5.69
C PHE A 317 -17.43 4.67 5.32
N LYS A 318 -17.07 4.87 4.05
CA LYS A 318 -15.69 4.68 3.57
C LYS A 318 -14.70 5.60 4.28
N LYS A 319 -15.08 6.87 4.51
CA LYS A 319 -14.24 7.80 5.30
C LYS A 319 -14.03 7.29 6.72
N VAL A 320 -15.06 6.79 7.39
CA VAL A 320 -14.91 6.19 8.73
C VAL A 320 -14.01 4.95 8.68
N GLU A 321 -14.19 4.05 7.71
CA GLU A 321 -13.35 2.86 7.54
C GLU A 321 -11.88 3.24 7.43
N VAL A 322 -11.54 4.10 6.46
CA VAL A 322 -10.16 4.46 6.14
C VAL A 322 -9.50 5.17 7.32
N PHE A 323 -10.20 6.10 7.98
CA PHE A 323 -9.64 6.78 9.14
C PHE A 323 -9.53 5.87 10.36
N SER A 324 -10.47 4.92 10.56
CA SER A 324 -10.39 3.93 11.64
C SER A 324 -9.19 2.98 11.48
N ASN A 325 -8.70 2.74 10.26
CA ASN A 325 -7.49 1.94 10.03
C ASN A 325 -6.22 2.62 10.59
N CYS A 326 -6.16 3.96 10.58
CA CYS A 326 -4.95 4.68 11.02
C CYS A 326 -5.12 5.40 12.37
N HIS A 327 -6.35 5.70 12.78
CA HIS A 327 -6.66 6.55 13.93
C HIS A 327 -7.70 5.88 14.82
N ASN A 328 -7.51 5.98 16.14
CA ASN A 328 -8.50 5.48 17.10
C ASN A 328 -9.78 6.33 17.05
N MET A 329 -10.84 5.79 16.46
CA MET A 329 -12.15 6.44 16.38
C MET A 329 -13.15 6.01 17.47
N ASN A 330 -12.73 5.21 18.45
CA ASN A 330 -13.65 4.67 19.47
C ASN A 330 -14.22 5.74 20.41
N THR A 331 -13.52 6.88 20.57
CA THR A 331 -13.97 8.03 21.36
C THR A 331 -15.27 8.65 20.87
N TRP A 332 -15.64 8.43 19.59
CA TRP A 332 -16.89 8.95 19.00
C TRP A 332 -18.10 8.01 19.16
N ALA A 333 -17.92 6.85 19.79
CA ALA A 333 -18.95 5.85 20.08
C ALA A 333 -19.76 5.40 18.85
N ILE A 334 -19.10 5.25 17.70
CA ILE A 334 -19.73 4.85 16.43
C ILE A 334 -19.87 3.33 16.24
N TRP A 335 -19.20 2.53 17.07
CA TRP A 335 -19.12 1.08 16.90
C TRP A 335 -20.49 0.40 16.94
N GLU A 336 -21.36 0.72 17.90
CA GLU A 336 -22.68 0.08 18.00
C GLU A 336 -23.57 0.44 16.80
N ASN A 337 -23.50 1.67 16.31
CA ASN A 337 -24.26 2.10 15.14
C ASN A 337 -23.78 1.41 13.86
N MET A 338 -22.46 1.30 13.67
CA MET A 338 -21.87 0.55 12.56
C MET A 338 -22.24 -0.93 12.64
N PHE A 339 -22.19 -1.51 13.84
CA PHE A 339 -22.48 -2.92 14.04
C PHE A 339 -23.98 -3.25 13.87
N ASP A 340 -24.89 -2.34 14.23
CA ASP A 340 -26.34 -2.49 13.95
C ASP A 340 -26.62 -2.63 12.45
N VAL A 341 -25.90 -1.88 11.60
CA VAL A 341 -26.01 -2.00 10.13
C VAL A 341 -25.58 -3.40 9.66
N VAL A 342 -24.50 -3.95 10.23
CA VAL A 342 -24.02 -5.30 9.92
C VAL A 342 -25.00 -6.37 10.40
N ILE A 343 -25.61 -6.19 11.58
CA ILE A 343 -26.65 -7.10 12.09
C ILE A 343 -27.87 -7.11 11.16
N ARG A 344 -28.36 -5.92 10.77
CA ARG A 344 -29.51 -5.79 9.86
C ARG A 344 -29.25 -6.46 8.51
N PHE A 345 -28.04 -6.31 7.98
CA PHE A 345 -27.62 -7.01 6.78
C PHE A 345 -27.74 -8.52 6.94
N LYS A 346 -27.12 -9.05 8.00
CA LYS A 346 -27.13 -10.47 8.32
C LYS A 346 -28.55 -10.99 8.53
N ASP A 347 -29.42 -10.24 9.21
CA ASP A 347 -30.83 -10.60 9.40
C ASP A 347 -31.59 -10.62 8.06
N ALA A 348 -31.37 -9.63 7.20
CA ALA A 348 -31.98 -9.58 5.86
C ALA A 348 -31.52 -10.76 5.00
N LEU A 349 -30.24 -11.13 5.04
CA LEU A 349 -29.72 -12.31 4.35
C LEU A 349 -30.39 -13.61 4.81
N VAL A 350 -30.50 -13.81 6.13
CA VAL A 350 -31.14 -15.00 6.70
C VAL A 350 -32.62 -15.05 6.35
N ALA A 351 -33.30 -13.91 6.37
CA ALA A 351 -34.71 -13.78 6.02
C ALA A 351 -34.97 -13.83 4.49
N ARG A 352 -33.90 -13.79 3.67
CA ARG A 352 -33.97 -13.63 2.19
C ARG A 352 -34.76 -12.39 1.78
N GLU A 353 -34.61 -11.32 2.55
CA GLU A 353 -35.18 -10.02 2.28
C GLU A 353 -34.24 -9.19 1.40
N GLU A 354 -34.85 -8.26 0.66
CA GLU A 354 -34.08 -7.32 -0.16
C GLU A 354 -33.24 -6.40 0.73
N MET A 355 -31.94 -6.34 0.44
CA MET A 355 -31.03 -5.52 1.20
C MET A 355 -31.14 -4.05 0.78
N LYS A 356 -31.56 -3.21 1.71
CA LYS A 356 -31.81 -1.78 1.44
C LYS A 356 -30.63 -0.87 1.70
N ILE A 357 -29.52 -1.37 2.26
CA ILE A 357 -28.29 -0.60 2.47
C ILE A 357 -27.24 -1.11 1.46
N PRO A 358 -26.50 -0.22 0.78
CA PRO A 358 -25.50 -0.61 -0.21
C PRO A 358 -24.39 -1.49 0.39
N LEU A 359 -23.93 -2.45 -0.41
CA LEU A 359 -22.97 -3.46 0.01
C LEU A 359 -21.62 -2.86 0.46
N GLU A 360 -21.19 -1.79 -0.22
CA GLU A 360 -19.96 -1.05 0.07
C GLU A 360 -19.98 -0.39 1.45
N ALA A 361 -21.14 0.13 1.87
CA ALA A 361 -21.31 0.70 3.21
C ALA A 361 -21.24 -0.39 4.28
N ILE A 362 -21.79 -1.58 4.00
CA ILE A 362 -21.73 -2.73 4.91
C ILE A 362 -20.30 -3.23 5.06
N LYS A 363 -19.55 -3.36 3.95
CA LYS A 363 -18.12 -3.70 3.99
C LYS A 363 -17.34 -2.72 4.86
N SER A 364 -17.54 -1.43 4.61
CA SER A 364 -16.93 -0.35 5.41
C SER A 364 -17.27 -0.47 6.90
N ALA A 365 -18.52 -0.86 7.23
CA ALA A 365 -18.97 -1.07 8.61
C ALA A 365 -18.30 -2.29 9.25
N VAL A 366 -18.18 -3.41 8.54
CA VAL A 366 -17.47 -4.62 8.98
C VAL A 366 -16.01 -4.29 9.31
N CYS A 367 -15.31 -3.62 8.39
CA CYS A 367 -13.93 -3.16 8.58
C CYS A 367 -13.81 -2.18 9.75
N SER A 368 -14.69 -1.18 9.84
CA SER A 368 -14.69 -0.20 10.94
C SER A 368 -14.90 -0.85 12.30
N CYS A 369 -15.80 -1.83 12.39
CA CYS A 369 -16.03 -2.58 13.62
C CYS A 369 -14.80 -3.43 14.00
N TYR A 370 -14.14 -4.06 13.02
CA TYR A 370 -12.88 -4.77 13.22
C TYR A 370 -11.80 -3.84 13.77
N TYR A 371 -11.54 -2.69 13.12
CA TYR A 371 -10.57 -1.71 13.58
C TYR A 371 -10.90 -1.20 14.99
N GLY A 372 -12.18 -0.99 15.29
CA GLY A 372 -12.62 -0.60 16.64
C GLY A 372 -12.25 -1.62 17.72
N LEU A 373 -12.37 -2.93 17.45
CA LEU A 373 -11.93 -3.98 18.37
C LEU A 373 -10.42 -3.94 18.59
N VAL A 374 -9.65 -3.75 17.52
CA VAL A 374 -8.19 -3.67 17.59
C VAL A 374 -7.73 -2.43 18.38
N TRP A 375 -8.36 -1.28 18.15
CA TRP A 375 -8.07 -0.05 18.90
C TRP A 375 -8.45 -0.13 20.38
N ASP A 376 -9.60 -0.73 20.72
CA ASP A 376 -9.99 -0.95 22.10
C ASP A 376 -8.93 -1.81 22.82
N GLN A 377 -8.43 -2.87 22.18
CA GLN A 377 -7.35 -3.68 22.74
C GLN A 377 -6.06 -2.88 22.95
N ASN A 378 -5.61 -2.17 21.90
CA ASN A 378 -4.39 -1.36 21.97
C ASN A 378 -4.48 -0.31 23.08
N GLN A 379 -5.65 0.30 23.28
CA GLN A 379 -5.87 1.25 24.37
C GLN A 379 -5.77 0.59 25.75
N ILE A 380 -6.37 -0.59 25.94
CA ILE A 380 -6.32 -1.33 27.21
C ILE A 380 -4.87 -1.74 27.55
N GLU A 381 -4.09 -2.18 26.55
CA GLU A 381 -2.67 -2.53 26.70
C GLU A 381 -1.80 -1.33 27.12
N ASN A 382 -2.10 -0.14 26.59
CA ASN A 382 -1.37 1.08 26.92
C ASN A 382 -1.87 1.78 28.20
N THR A 383 -2.96 1.31 28.82
CA THR A 383 -3.59 1.94 30.01
C THR A 383 -3.77 0.98 31.20
N THR A 384 -3.06 -0.15 31.21
CA THR A 384 -3.23 -1.29 32.14
C THR A 384 -2.99 -0.95 33.63
N GLU A 385 -2.51 0.25 33.98
CA GLU A 385 -2.29 0.69 35.37
C GLU A 385 -3.55 1.28 36.05
N ARG A 386 -4.71 1.33 35.36
CA ARG A 386 -5.94 1.95 35.87
C ARG A 386 -6.89 0.93 36.49
N ASN A 387 -7.65 1.35 37.52
CA ASN A 387 -8.68 0.50 38.14
C ASN A 387 -9.86 0.13 37.20
N SER A 388 -10.04 0.81 36.05
CA SER A 388 -11.12 0.55 35.08
C SER A 388 -10.83 -0.59 34.10
N THR A 389 -9.59 -1.08 34.03
CA THR A 389 -9.13 -2.00 32.98
C THR A 389 -9.92 -3.33 32.95
N ALA A 390 -10.47 -3.79 34.08
CA ALA A 390 -11.27 -5.02 34.12
C ALA A 390 -12.63 -4.88 33.43
N ASP A 391 -13.32 -3.76 33.65
CA ASP A 391 -14.61 -3.48 32.99
C ASP A 391 -14.41 -3.23 31.49
N ASP A 392 -13.35 -2.50 31.13
CA ASP A 392 -12.96 -2.25 29.74
C ASP A 392 -12.66 -3.57 29.00
N VAL A 393 -11.96 -4.50 29.65
CA VAL A 393 -11.68 -5.85 29.13
C VAL A 393 -12.97 -6.65 28.92
N MET A 394 -13.90 -6.63 29.88
CA MET A 394 -15.16 -7.35 29.76
C MET A 394 -16.06 -6.75 28.66
N GLY A 395 -16.06 -5.42 28.53
CA GLY A 395 -16.74 -4.71 27.44
C GLY A 395 -16.20 -5.11 26.06
N LEU A 396 -14.88 -5.09 25.89
CA LEU A 396 -14.24 -5.54 24.65
C LEU A 396 -14.53 -7.01 24.37
N ARG A 397 -14.47 -7.88 25.39
CA ARG A 397 -14.80 -9.30 25.23
C ARG A 397 -16.22 -9.50 24.70
N ALA A 398 -17.20 -8.76 25.24
CA ALA A 398 -18.59 -8.84 24.78
C ALA A 398 -18.76 -8.34 23.33
N LYS A 399 -18.06 -7.25 22.94
CA LYS A 399 -18.05 -6.77 21.55
C LYS A 399 -17.44 -7.81 20.61
N LEU A 400 -16.31 -8.41 20.99
CA LEU A 400 -15.62 -9.44 20.23
C LEU A 400 -16.51 -10.67 20.01
N ASP A 401 -17.13 -11.19 21.06
CA ASP A 401 -18.02 -12.36 20.95
C ASP A 401 -19.20 -12.09 20.01
N ARG A 402 -19.82 -10.89 20.10
CA ARG A 402 -20.89 -10.46 19.18
C ARG A 402 -20.41 -10.39 17.73
N TYR A 403 -19.26 -9.76 17.50
CA TYR A 403 -18.69 -9.59 16.16
C TYR A 403 -18.37 -10.94 15.52
N MET A 404 -17.70 -11.83 16.26
CA MET A 404 -17.32 -13.16 15.79
C MET A 404 -18.53 -14.01 15.41
N GLU A 405 -19.61 -13.95 16.19
CA GLU A 405 -20.84 -14.70 15.88
C GLU A 405 -21.52 -14.18 14.61
N VAL A 406 -21.62 -12.86 14.44
CA VAL A 406 -22.20 -12.27 13.22
C VAL A 406 -21.35 -12.58 11.99
N MET A 407 -20.02 -12.45 12.07
CA MET A 407 -19.13 -12.79 10.93
C MET A 407 -19.21 -14.28 10.57
N LYS A 408 -19.33 -15.15 11.58
CA LYS A 408 -19.54 -16.60 11.37
C LYS A 408 -20.85 -16.88 10.64
N GLU A 409 -21.93 -16.18 10.98
CA GLU A 409 -23.19 -16.27 10.24
C GLU A 409 -23.05 -15.75 8.81
N VAL A 410 -22.36 -14.63 8.59
CA VAL A 410 -22.11 -14.07 7.24
C VAL A 410 -21.36 -15.07 6.35
N LEU A 411 -20.35 -15.77 6.88
CA LEU A 411 -19.61 -16.81 6.14
C LEU A 411 -20.51 -17.95 5.63
N LEU A 412 -21.60 -18.25 6.34
CA LEU A 412 -22.53 -19.32 5.98
C LEU A 412 -23.57 -18.94 4.93
N THR A 413 -23.72 -17.66 4.61
CA THR A 413 -24.79 -17.20 3.72
C THR A 413 -24.47 -17.50 2.25
N ASP A 414 -25.41 -18.04 1.48
CA ASP A 414 -25.25 -18.19 0.03
C ASP A 414 -25.67 -16.89 -0.69
N VAL A 415 -24.78 -15.91 -0.73
CA VAL A 415 -24.97 -14.73 -1.58
C VAL A 415 -24.61 -15.11 -3.02
N GLN A 416 -25.59 -15.14 -3.92
CA GLN A 416 -25.31 -15.31 -5.34
C GLN A 416 -24.64 -14.04 -5.89
N GLY A 417 -23.47 -14.17 -6.51
CA GLY A 417 -22.79 -13.08 -7.22
C GLY A 417 -21.53 -12.56 -6.51
N ASP A 418 -21.68 -11.77 -5.45
CA ASP A 418 -20.55 -11.07 -4.80
C ASP A 418 -20.11 -11.73 -3.48
N ASN A 419 -18.95 -12.39 -3.49
CA ASN A 419 -18.34 -13.06 -2.33
C ASN A 419 -17.49 -12.13 -1.45
N SER A 420 -17.30 -10.88 -1.83
CA SER A 420 -16.40 -9.95 -1.14
C SER A 420 -16.70 -9.74 0.34
N LEU A 421 -17.96 -9.80 0.76
CA LEU A 421 -18.29 -9.75 2.20
C LEU A 421 -17.88 -11.02 2.95
N LYS A 422 -17.96 -12.18 2.31
CA LYS A 422 -17.45 -13.42 2.92
C LYS A 422 -15.93 -13.37 3.05
N GLU A 423 -15.26 -12.80 2.06
CA GLU A 423 -13.80 -12.62 2.09
C GLU A 423 -13.38 -11.66 3.21
N GLU A 424 -14.13 -10.58 3.41
CA GLU A 424 -13.90 -9.63 4.52
C GLU A 424 -14.20 -10.27 5.88
N ALA A 425 -15.30 -11.02 6.00
CA ALA A 425 -15.62 -11.79 7.20
C ALA A 425 -14.55 -12.86 7.49
N PHE A 426 -14.08 -13.56 6.47
CA PHE A 426 -13.04 -14.58 6.58
C PHE A 426 -11.73 -13.97 7.08
N THR A 427 -11.31 -12.86 6.47
CA THR A 427 -10.06 -12.16 6.79
C THR A 427 -10.10 -11.59 8.20
N SER A 428 -11.18 -10.88 8.57
CA SER A 428 -11.35 -10.34 9.92
C SER A 428 -11.42 -11.44 10.98
N ILE A 429 -12.12 -12.55 10.74
CA ILE A 429 -12.11 -13.71 11.65
C ILE A 429 -10.69 -14.27 11.80
N ALA A 430 -9.97 -14.51 10.70
CA ALA A 430 -8.63 -15.09 10.75
C ALA A 430 -7.67 -14.20 11.56
N ASP A 431 -7.68 -12.89 11.32
CA ASP A 431 -6.83 -11.94 12.01
C ASP A 431 -7.18 -11.85 13.49
N LEU A 432 -8.47 -11.74 13.85
CA LEU A 432 -8.92 -11.72 15.24
C LEU A 432 -8.60 -13.02 15.97
N LEU A 433 -8.72 -14.17 15.32
CA LEU A 433 -8.36 -15.46 15.92
C LEU A 433 -6.88 -15.54 16.27
N ILE A 434 -5.99 -14.96 15.46
CA ILE A 434 -4.56 -14.89 15.76
C ILE A 434 -4.33 -13.87 16.88
N PHE A 435 -4.92 -12.69 16.74
CA PHE A 435 -4.72 -11.56 17.65
C PHE A 435 -5.19 -11.87 19.09
N PHE A 436 -6.29 -12.60 19.23
CA PHE A 436 -6.88 -12.99 20.52
C PHE A 436 -6.54 -14.43 20.96
N LYS A 437 -5.66 -15.15 20.24
CA LYS A 437 -5.32 -16.55 20.54
C LYS A 437 -4.63 -16.80 21.88
N GLY A 438 -3.65 -15.96 22.20
CA GLY A 438 -2.43 -16.38 22.90
C GLY A 438 -2.30 -16.00 24.38
N ARG A 439 -3.38 -15.61 25.06
CA ARG A 439 -3.27 -15.04 26.42
C ARG A 439 -3.25 -16.07 27.54
N ASP A 440 -3.37 -17.36 27.23
CA ASP A 440 -3.40 -18.48 28.18
C ASP A 440 -2.06 -18.74 28.92
N VAL A 441 -0.95 -18.11 28.50
CA VAL A 441 0.38 -18.33 29.11
C VAL A 441 0.70 -17.32 30.23
N SER A 442 -0.04 -16.21 30.35
CA SER A 442 0.07 -15.28 31.48
C SER A 442 -1.20 -15.32 32.34
N LYS A 443 -1.36 -16.40 33.12
CA LYS A 443 -2.50 -16.62 34.04
C LYS A 443 -2.74 -15.50 35.09
N ASN A 444 -1.92 -14.46 35.10
CA ASN A 444 -2.01 -13.29 35.97
C ASN A 444 -2.22 -11.95 35.24
N SER A 445 -2.58 -11.96 33.95
CA SER A 445 -2.84 -10.72 33.20
C SER A 445 -4.32 -10.35 33.21
N VAL A 446 -4.64 -9.08 33.47
CA VAL A 446 -5.99 -8.48 33.36
C VAL A 446 -6.62 -8.75 31.98
N LEU A 447 -5.77 -9.03 30.98
CA LEU A 447 -6.13 -9.30 29.59
C LEU A 447 -6.55 -10.75 29.28
N ALA A 448 -6.38 -11.68 30.22
CA ALA A 448 -6.70 -13.10 30.02
C ALA A 448 -8.14 -13.37 29.52
N PRO A 449 -9.18 -12.63 29.98
CA PRO A 449 -10.56 -12.82 29.49
C PRO A 449 -10.75 -12.55 28.00
N LEU A 450 -9.81 -11.86 27.33
CA LEU A 450 -9.89 -11.59 25.89
C LEU A 450 -9.48 -12.78 25.03
N ALA A 451 -8.96 -13.87 25.63
CA ALA A 451 -8.60 -15.07 24.88
C ALA A 451 -9.83 -15.63 24.13
N PHE A 452 -9.74 -15.68 22.81
CA PHE A 452 -10.78 -16.25 21.95
C PHE A 452 -10.34 -17.61 21.43
N LYS A 453 -11.17 -18.63 21.69
CA LYS A 453 -10.92 -20.00 21.23
C LYS A 453 -11.98 -20.37 20.21
N PRO A 454 -11.61 -20.69 18.96
CA PRO A 454 -12.58 -21.10 17.95
C PRO A 454 -13.22 -22.44 18.34
N ASP A 455 -14.52 -22.57 18.06
CA ASP A 455 -15.22 -23.84 18.17
C ASP A 455 -15.02 -24.70 16.92
N GLU A 456 -15.38 -25.99 17.01
CA GLU A 456 -15.25 -26.90 15.86
C GLU A 456 -16.11 -26.48 14.65
N SER A 457 -17.19 -25.74 14.91
CA SER A 457 -18.08 -25.21 13.87
C SER A 457 -17.36 -24.14 13.05
N LEU A 458 -16.78 -23.13 13.68
CA LEU A 458 -16.03 -22.06 13.02
C LEU A 458 -14.85 -22.62 12.23
N HIS A 459 -14.10 -23.56 12.82
CA HIS A 459 -13.01 -24.24 12.12
C HIS A 459 -13.49 -24.93 10.83
N ARG A 460 -14.59 -25.68 10.88
CA ARG A 460 -15.15 -26.35 9.70
C ARG A 460 -15.59 -25.35 8.63
N GLN A 461 -16.19 -24.23 9.03
CA GLN A 461 -16.68 -23.19 8.11
C GLN A 461 -15.52 -22.49 7.40
N MET A 462 -14.48 -22.09 8.14
CA MET A 462 -13.29 -21.49 7.54
C MET A 462 -12.57 -22.45 6.59
N ASN A 463 -12.51 -23.74 6.95
CA ASN A 463 -11.95 -24.74 6.04
C ASN A 463 -12.79 -24.85 4.76
N GLN A 464 -14.12 -24.96 4.89
CA GLN A 464 -15.03 -25.04 3.75
C GLN A 464 -14.89 -23.84 2.81
N PHE A 465 -14.80 -22.62 3.38
CA PHE A 465 -14.57 -21.41 2.61
C PHE A 465 -13.30 -21.49 1.74
N ILE A 466 -12.18 -21.95 2.30
CA ILE A 466 -10.95 -22.12 1.52
C ILE A 466 -11.09 -23.20 0.45
N GLN A 467 -11.84 -24.29 0.71
CA GLN A 467 -12.11 -25.30 -0.32
C GLN A 467 -12.92 -24.73 -1.49
N ASP A 468 -13.88 -23.86 -1.21
CA ASP A 468 -14.84 -23.35 -2.21
C ASP A 468 -14.33 -22.11 -2.97
N HIS A 469 -13.46 -21.30 -2.36
CA HIS A 469 -13.06 -19.99 -2.91
C HIS A 469 -11.57 -19.88 -3.28
N VAL A 470 -10.70 -20.75 -2.76
CA VAL A 470 -9.25 -20.73 -3.07
C VAL A 470 -8.89 -21.86 -4.03
N PHE A 471 -9.37 -23.07 -3.78
CA PHE A 471 -9.03 -24.24 -4.60
C PHE A 471 -10.04 -24.44 -5.74
N VAL A 472 -10.16 -23.43 -6.60
CA VAL A 472 -11.03 -23.43 -7.79
C VAL A 472 -10.18 -23.48 -9.06
N GLU A 473 -10.64 -24.23 -10.07
CA GLU A 473 -10.00 -24.26 -11.38
C GLU A 473 -10.38 -22.99 -12.15
N ASP A 474 -9.40 -22.34 -12.80
CA ASP A 474 -9.67 -21.18 -13.64
C ASP A 474 -10.31 -21.66 -14.95
N GLU A 475 -11.62 -21.48 -15.08
CA GLU A 475 -12.39 -21.91 -16.26
C GLU A 475 -12.41 -20.85 -17.38
N ASP A 476 -12.04 -19.61 -17.07
CA ASP A 476 -12.17 -18.46 -17.98
C ASP A 476 -10.83 -18.10 -18.67
N GLU A 477 -10.51 -18.81 -19.75
CA GLU A 477 -9.32 -18.52 -20.59
C GLU A 477 -9.35 -17.09 -21.17
N GLU A 478 -10.54 -16.49 -21.33
CA GLU A 478 -10.77 -15.16 -21.93
C GLU A 478 -10.51 -13.98 -20.95
N GLN A 479 -10.22 -14.23 -19.68
CA GLN A 479 -9.92 -13.17 -18.71
C GLN A 479 -8.53 -12.55 -18.94
N ASP A 480 -8.44 -11.23 -18.82
CA ASP A 480 -7.21 -10.44 -18.90
C ASP A 480 -6.16 -10.86 -17.85
N ASP A 481 -4.88 -10.92 -18.24
CA ASP A 481 -3.79 -11.48 -17.43
C ASP A 481 -3.58 -10.69 -16.13
N HIS A 482 -3.68 -9.36 -16.19
CA HIS A 482 -3.61 -8.48 -15.00
C HIS A 482 -4.72 -8.80 -13.98
N ASN A 483 -5.94 -9.07 -14.45
CA ASN A 483 -7.05 -9.45 -13.58
C ASN A 483 -6.88 -10.87 -13.00
N LYS A 484 -6.33 -11.82 -13.77
CA LYS A 484 -5.99 -13.16 -13.27
C LYS A 484 -4.95 -13.08 -12.15
N ILE A 485 -3.90 -12.28 -12.34
CA ILE A 485 -2.84 -12.06 -11.34
C ILE A 485 -3.43 -11.46 -10.05
N LYS A 486 -4.27 -10.43 -10.17
CA LYS A 486 -4.94 -9.80 -9.01
C LYS A 486 -5.81 -10.78 -8.22
N GLU A 487 -6.61 -11.60 -8.91
CA GLU A 487 -7.46 -12.60 -8.26
C GLU A 487 -6.62 -13.72 -7.62
N LEU A 488 -5.54 -14.14 -8.27
CA LEU A 488 -4.59 -15.10 -7.71
C LEU A 488 -3.92 -14.58 -6.43
N HIS A 489 -3.49 -13.32 -6.40
CA HIS A 489 -2.94 -12.69 -5.19
C HIS A 489 -3.94 -12.66 -4.04
N LYS A 490 -5.19 -12.32 -4.34
CA LYS A 490 -6.27 -12.32 -3.36
C LYS A 490 -6.51 -13.73 -2.79
N ARG A 491 -6.57 -14.77 -3.63
CA ARG A 491 -6.67 -16.18 -3.19
C ARG A 491 -5.46 -16.61 -2.35
N ARG A 492 -4.24 -16.21 -2.75
CA ARG A 492 -3.01 -16.44 -1.99
C ARG A 492 -3.08 -15.82 -0.60
N ASN A 493 -3.58 -14.59 -0.48
CA ASN A 493 -3.74 -13.90 0.82
C ASN A 493 -4.73 -14.63 1.73
N LEU A 494 -5.89 -15.06 1.21
CA LEU A 494 -6.87 -15.87 1.97
C LEU A 494 -6.26 -17.19 2.46
N LEU A 495 -5.53 -17.90 1.57
CA LEU A 495 -4.86 -19.14 1.93
C LEU A 495 -3.78 -18.92 3.00
N ALA A 496 -2.98 -17.86 2.87
CA ALA A 496 -1.96 -17.52 3.84
C ALA A 496 -2.59 -17.24 5.22
N SER A 497 -3.70 -16.50 5.28
CA SER A 497 -4.45 -16.26 6.51
C SER A 497 -4.92 -17.56 7.17
N TYR A 498 -5.45 -18.52 6.41
CA TYR A 498 -5.80 -19.84 6.94
C TYR A 498 -4.57 -20.62 7.43
N CYS A 499 -3.49 -20.65 6.64
CA CYS A 499 -2.25 -21.33 7.01
C CYS A 499 -1.67 -20.81 8.33
N LYS A 500 -1.71 -19.49 8.57
CA LYS A 500 -1.28 -18.89 9.85
C LYS A 500 -2.06 -19.46 11.03
N LEU A 501 -3.38 -19.70 10.89
CA LEU A 501 -4.19 -20.32 11.95
C LEU A 501 -3.67 -21.71 12.31
N VAL A 502 -3.22 -22.49 11.33
CA VAL A 502 -2.62 -23.81 11.58
C VAL A 502 -1.21 -23.69 12.16
N VAL A 503 -0.35 -22.88 11.54
CA VAL A 503 1.07 -22.70 11.94
C VAL A 503 1.20 -22.22 13.37
N TYR A 504 0.39 -21.23 13.76
CA TYR A 504 0.46 -20.71 15.11
C TYR A 504 -0.22 -21.65 16.13
N ASN A 505 -0.91 -22.73 15.70
CA ASN A 505 -1.72 -23.64 16.54
C ASN A 505 -3.06 -23.04 17.06
N VAL A 506 -3.76 -22.26 16.22
CA VAL A 506 -5.15 -21.81 16.48
C VAL A 506 -6.04 -23.00 16.15
N PHE A 507 -5.80 -23.56 14.96
CA PHE A 507 -6.40 -24.80 14.51
C PHE A 507 -5.44 -25.97 14.72
N PRO A 508 -5.99 -27.18 14.92
CA PRO A 508 -5.17 -28.38 15.04
C PRO A 508 -4.29 -28.60 13.81
N THR A 509 -3.07 -29.11 13.99
CA THR A 509 -2.13 -29.33 12.88
C THR A 509 -2.64 -30.34 11.85
N LYS A 510 -3.59 -31.22 12.22
CA LYS A 510 -4.29 -32.11 11.28
C LYS A 510 -5.01 -31.34 10.16
N SER A 511 -5.45 -30.11 10.39
CA SER A 511 -6.13 -29.28 9.39
C SER A 511 -5.23 -28.93 8.20
N ALA A 512 -3.91 -29.05 8.34
CA ALA A 512 -2.98 -28.92 7.22
C ALA A 512 -3.23 -29.98 6.12
N SER A 513 -3.80 -31.14 6.44
CA SER A 513 -4.08 -32.17 5.42
C SER A 513 -5.11 -31.72 4.38
N ASP A 514 -6.05 -30.87 4.78
CA ASP A 514 -7.08 -30.31 3.91
C ASP A 514 -6.51 -29.34 2.87
N ILE A 515 -5.30 -28.84 3.12
CA ILE A 515 -4.52 -27.98 2.20
C ILE A 515 -3.58 -28.86 1.37
N PHE A 516 -2.81 -29.74 2.02
CA PHE A 516 -1.75 -30.50 1.35
C PHE A 516 -2.26 -31.44 0.25
N LYS A 517 -3.52 -31.88 0.32
CA LYS A 517 -4.14 -32.67 -0.76
C LYS A 517 -4.17 -31.93 -2.12
N HIS A 518 -4.12 -30.61 -2.10
CA HIS A 518 -4.17 -29.73 -3.28
C HIS A 518 -2.80 -29.33 -3.83
N TYR A 519 -1.72 -29.66 -3.11
CA TYR A 519 -0.36 -29.16 -3.41
C TYR A 519 0.12 -29.47 -4.83
N VAL A 520 -0.20 -30.65 -5.36
CA VAL A 520 0.25 -31.05 -6.71
C VAL A 520 -0.55 -30.34 -7.79
N MET A 521 -1.86 -30.18 -7.58
CA MET A 521 -2.78 -29.59 -8.55
C MET A 521 -2.51 -28.09 -8.71
N PHE A 522 -2.33 -27.37 -7.60
CA PHE A 522 -2.15 -25.92 -7.58
C PHE A 522 -0.70 -25.50 -7.27
N TYR A 523 0.29 -26.27 -7.72
CA TYR A 523 1.70 -26.03 -7.38
C TYR A 523 2.22 -24.69 -7.94
N ASN A 524 1.84 -24.32 -9.16
CA ASN A 524 2.28 -23.05 -9.75
C ASN A 524 1.66 -21.85 -9.03
N ASP A 525 0.40 -22.00 -8.61
CA ASP A 525 -0.41 -20.94 -8.03
C ASP A 525 -0.01 -20.69 -6.58
N TYR A 526 0.20 -21.76 -5.79
CA TYR A 526 0.42 -21.66 -4.34
C TYR A 526 1.77 -22.20 -3.85
N GLY A 527 2.49 -22.99 -4.66
CA GLY A 527 3.70 -23.71 -4.25
C GLY A 527 5.04 -23.16 -4.77
N LYS A 528 5.05 -22.35 -5.83
CA LYS A 528 6.27 -21.99 -6.60
C LYS A 528 7.14 -20.90 -5.95
N ARG A 529 6.58 -19.95 -5.18
CA ARG A 529 7.32 -18.73 -4.75
C ARG A 529 7.48 -18.51 -3.24
N HIS A 530 6.73 -19.17 -2.35
CA HIS A 530 6.83 -18.93 -0.90
C HIS A 530 7.69 -19.99 -0.18
N GLY A 531 9.00 -19.97 -0.41
CA GLY A 531 9.95 -20.79 0.35
C GLY A 531 10.06 -20.42 1.84
N GLU A 532 9.63 -19.21 2.22
CA GLU A 532 9.69 -18.70 3.61
C GLU A 532 8.35 -18.82 4.36
N ASP A 533 7.20 -18.57 3.72
CA ASP A 533 5.89 -18.68 4.42
C ASP A 533 5.38 -20.11 4.54
N TRP A 534 5.75 -20.99 3.60
CA TRP A 534 5.54 -22.44 3.77
C TRP A 534 6.65 -23.09 4.58
N GLN A 535 7.69 -22.37 5.00
CA GLN A 535 8.83 -22.97 5.71
C GLN A 535 8.39 -23.73 6.98
N PRO A 536 7.45 -23.24 7.81
CA PRO A 536 6.92 -24.01 8.95
C PRO A 536 6.16 -25.28 8.52
N LEU A 537 5.43 -25.23 7.40
CA LEU A 537 4.68 -26.37 6.85
C LEU A 537 5.59 -27.37 6.11
N HIS A 538 6.68 -26.90 5.50
CA HIS A 538 7.76 -27.71 4.95
C HIS A 538 8.57 -28.37 6.07
N LEU A 539 8.85 -27.66 7.17
CA LEU A 539 9.47 -28.19 8.38
C LEU A 539 8.55 -29.25 9.02
N TYR A 540 7.24 -29.00 9.09
CA TYR A 540 6.26 -29.97 9.58
C TYR A 540 6.17 -31.21 8.67
N ARG A 541 6.07 -31.04 7.35
CA ARG A 541 6.14 -32.14 6.38
C ARG A 541 7.42 -32.96 6.54
N ASN A 542 8.57 -32.31 6.68
CA ASN A 542 9.84 -32.99 6.87
C ASN A 542 9.91 -33.72 8.21
N SER A 543 9.32 -33.16 9.27
CA SER A 543 9.22 -33.82 10.60
C SER A 543 8.33 -35.07 10.57
N LEU A 544 7.24 -35.05 9.79
CA LEU A 544 6.36 -36.19 9.58
C LEU A 544 7.00 -37.29 8.72
N VAL A 545 7.91 -36.93 7.81
CA VAL A 545 8.60 -37.87 6.91
C VAL A 545 9.83 -38.50 7.57
N HIS A 546 10.49 -37.81 8.50
CA HIS A 546 11.76 -38.26 9.08
C HIS A 546 11.72 -38.69 10.56
N GLY A 547 10.60 -38.50 11.26
CA GLY A 547 10.54 -38.77 12.70
C GLY A 547 11.40 -37.79 13.50
N GLU A 548 11.07 -37.55 14.78
CA GLU A 548 11.68 -36.49 15.62
C GLU A 548 13.18 -36.68 15.96
N GLY A 549 13.94 -37.48 15.22
CA GLY A 549 15.32 -37.85 15.54
C GLY A 549 16.42 -37.36 14.61
N ASP A 550 16.16 -37.16 13.31
CA ASP A 550 17.24 -36.96 12.34
C ASP A 550 17.11 -35.63 11.57
N LEU A 551 17.92 -34.65 11.98
CA LEU A 551 18.23 -33.46 11.17
C LEU A 551 18.94 -33.89 9.88
N PRO A 552 18.41 -33.58 8.68
CA PRO A 552 19.13 -33.85 7.45
C PRO A 552 20.32 -32.91 7.30
N THR A 553 21.49 -33.45 7.00
CA THR A 553 22.65 -32.72 6.50
C THR A 553 22.28 -31.85 5.29
N ILE A 554 22.65 -30.57 5.36
CA ILE A 554 22.61 -29.62 4.24
C ILE A 554 23.51 -30.17 3.12
N THR A 555 22.92 -30.82 2.12
CA THR A 555 23.63 -31.18 0.89
C THR A 555 23.46 -30.08 -0.13
N SER A 556 24.58 -29.47 -0.56
CA SER A 556 24.66 -28.52 -1.66
C SER A 556 24.03 -29.10 -2.93
N LYS A 557 22.96 -28.49 -3.45
CA LYS A 557 22.39 -28.91 -4.75
C LYS A 557 23.12 -28.21 -5.89
N ARG A 558 23.82 -29.01 -6.70
CA ARG A 558 24.25 -28.65 -8.06
C ARG A 558 23.03 -28.42 -8.97
N PRO A 559 23.12 -27.53 -9.98
CA PRO A 559 21.98 -27.17 -10.80
C PRO A 559 21.69 -28.25 -11.85
N TYR A 560 20.43 -28.69 -11.92
CA TYR A 560 19.91 -29.44 -13.07
C TYR A 560 19.12 -28.48 -13.94
N THR A 561 19.58 -28.32 -15.17
CA THR A 561 19.03 -27.48 -16.24
C THR A 561 17.77 -28.12 -16.83
N ARG A 562 16.68 -27.34 -16.92
CA ARG A 562 15.64 -27.57 -17.94
C ARG A 562 14.97 -26.25 -18.34
N LYS A 563 14.90 -26.08 -19.67
CA LYS A 563 14.38 -24.96 -20.48
C LYS A 563 13.28 -24.11 -19.81
N ARG A 564 13.61 -22.85 -19.50
CA ARG A 564 12.67 -21.74 -19.38
C ARG A 564 12.37 -21.16 -20.77
N LYS A 565 11.11 -20.81 -21.01
CA LYS A 565 10.65 -19.96 -22.09
C LYS A 565 9.84 -18.86 -21.37
N ALA A 566 10.16 -17.60 -21.70
CA ALA A 566 9.52 -16.33 -21.31
C ALA A 566 8.38 -16.41 -20.27
N ASP A 567 8.68 -16.00 -19.03
CA ASP A 567 7.74 -15.69 -17.94
C ASP A 567 8.15 -14.34 -17.26
N ASP A 568 8.96 -13.49 -17.93
CA ASP A 568 9.51 -12.26 -17.31
C ASP A 568 8.43 -11.17 -17.12
N ASP A 569 7.42 -11.12 -18.01
CA ASP A 569 6.30 -10.15 -17.92
C ASP A 569 5.41 -10.39 -16.67
N ASP A 570 5.26 -11.67 -16.24
CA ASP A 570 4.49 -12.05 -15.04
C ASP A 570 5.23 -11.68 -13.72
N GLU A 571 6.55 -11.49 -13.75
CA GLU A 571 7.32 -11.08 -12.58
C GLU A 571 7.19 -9.57 -12.31
N GLU A 572 6.97 -8.76 -13.34
CA GLU A 572 6.90 -7.30 -13.26
C GLU A 572 5.52 -6.77 -12.81
N GLU A 573 4.42 -7.47 -13.10
CA GLU A 573 3.07 -7.13 -12.63
C GLU A 573 2.82 -7.54 -11.16
N GLU A 574 3.31 -8.71 -10.72
CA GLU A 574 3.22 -9.14 -9.30
C GLU A 574 3.89 -8.10 -8.36
N GLU A 575 4.95 -7.42 -8.80
CA GLU A 575 5.72 -6.44 -8.03
C GLU A 575 5.03 -5.08 -7.88
N GLN A 576 4.20 -4.67 -8.85
CA GLN A 576 3.39 -3.43 -8.77
C GLN A 576 2.31 -3.54 -7.69
N PHE A 577 1.70 -4.72 -7.53
CA PHE A 577 0.69 -4.97 -6.49
C PHE A 577 1.30 -4.97 -5.07
N PHE A 578 2.54 -5.47 -4.91
CA PHE A 578 3.25 -5.42 -3.61
C PHE A 578 3.54 -3.99 -3.11
N ASN A 579 3.68 -3.01 -3.99
CA ASN A 579 3.80 -1.59 -3.60
C ASN A 579 2.46 -1.01 -3.12
N TYR A 580 1.34 -1.50 -3.66
CA TYR A 580 0.00 -1.15 -3.20
C TYR A 580 -0.28 -1.80 -1.83
N ASP A 581 -0.05 -3.11 -1.70
CA ASP A 581 -0.45 -3.89 -0.51
C ASP A 581 0.43 -3.65 0.73
N LYS A 582 1.73 -3.30 0.56
CA LYS A 582 2.59 -2.90 1.69
C LYS A 582 2.12 -1.62 2.40
N ASN A 583 1.36 -0.77 1.72
CA ASN A 583 0.80 0.46 2.28
C ASN A 583 -0.60 0.27 2.88
N ILE A 584 -1.30 -0.82 2.55
CA ILE A 584 -2.75 -0.96 2.78
C ILE A 584 -3.13 -1.46 4.17
N ASN A 585 -2.17 -1.95 4.95
CA ASN A 585 -2.51 -2.59 6.21
C ASN A 585 -1.54 -2.22 7.32
N LYS A 586 -1.49 -0.95 7.74
CA LYS A 586 -0.64 -0.52 8.86
C LYS A 586 -0.94 -1.29 10.15
N ILE A 587 -2.20 -1.62 10.43
CA ILE A 587 -2.56 -2.44 11.59
C ILE A 587 -2.09 -3.90 11.37
N SER A 588 -2.36 -4.52 10.22
CA SER A 588 -1.89 -5.89 9.95
C SER A 588 -0.37 -6.01 9.81
N VAL A 589 0.36 -5.01 9.30
CA VAL A 589 1.84 -5.01 9.19
C VAL A 589 2.50 -4.68 10.53
N THR A 590 1.93 -3.80 11.35
CA THR A 590 2.44 -3.55 12.72
C THR A 590 2.22 -4.77 13.61
N LEU A 591 1.16 -5.55 13.37
CA LEU A 591 0.90 -6.85 14.00
C LEU A 591 1.92 -7.94 13.59
N PHE A 592 2.63 -7.77 12.47
CA PHE A 592 3.62 -8.73 11.97
C PHE A 592 5.04 -8.54 12.55
N PHE A 593 5.35 -7.38 13.13
CA PHE A 593 6.72 -7.05 13.58
C PHE A 593 6.89 -6.98 15.10
N HIS A 594 5.86 -7.29 15.91
CA HIS A 594 5.95 -7.31 17.38
C HIS A 594 5.62 -8.66 18.03
N LEU A 595 5.71 -9.76 17.26
CA LEU A 595 5.92 -11.13 17.73
C LEU A 595 7.21 -11.66 17.10
#